data_AF-A0A7Y5LAS3-F1
#
_entry.id   AF-A0A7Y5LAS3-F1
#
_cell.length_a   1.000
_cell.length_b   1.000
_cell.length_c   1.000
_cell.angle_alpha   90.00
_cell.angle_beta   90.00
_cell.angle_gamma   90.00
#
_symmetry.space_group_name_H-M   'P 1'
#
loop_
_entity.id
_entity.type
_entity.pdbx_description
1 polymer ?
#
loop_
_entity_poly.entity_id
_entity_poly.type
_entity_poly.pdbx_seq_one_letter_code
_entity_poly.pdbx_strand_id
1 'polypeptide(L)'
;NGIKPTLAVLPFAAPGSDSTLGVSFSEMVATALINRAAYRIVERRQIEHVFQEQALGQTGALEAETAVAVGKILGVQTVAVGNLSQLEAGYETDARVLNVESGEALLASHAQAASSAQFRDAAESLAADLSAKVGNVQKTLQPDSAAVSPPQH
;
A
#
# COMPACT_ATOMS: atom_id res chain seq x y z
N ASN A 1 15.88 15.46 -8.76
CA ASN A 1 14.63 14.67 -8.70
C ASN A 1 14.92 13.30 -8.14
N GLY A 2 14.42 12.99 -6.94
CA GLY A 2 14.50 11.63 -6.39
C GLY A 2 13.58 10.67 -7.16
N ILE A 3 14.01 9.42 -7.33
CA ILE A 3 13.20 8.37 -7.95
C ILE A 3 12.04 8.04 -6.99
N LYS A 4 10.80 8.17 -7.45
CA LYS A 4 9.61 7.82 -6.64
C LYS A 4 9.45 6.30 -6.58
N PRO A 5 9.28 5.70 -5.38
CA PRO A 5 9.05 4.26 -5.28
C PRO A 5 7.76 3.86 -6.00
N THR A 6 7.80 2.70 -6.65
CA THR A 6 6.59 2.08 -7.22
C THR A 6 5.77 1.45 -6.13
N LEU A 7 4.47 1.76 -6.09
CA LEU A 7 3.54 1.24 -5.10
C LEU A 7 2.33 0.61 -5.79
N ALA A 8 2.03 -0.64 -5.44
CA ALA A 8 0.72 -1.24 -5.70
C ALA A 8 -0.15 -1.09 -4.44
N VAL A 9 -1.37 -0.58 -4.58
CA VAL A 9 -2.35 -0.52 -3.49
C VAL A 9 -3.28 -1.72 -3.65
N LEU A 10 -3.11 -2.73 -2.80
CA LEU A 10 -3.95 -3.92 -2.84
C LEU A 10 -5.32 -3.61 -2.23
N PRO A 11 -6.38 -4.39 -2.55
CA PRO A 11 -7.67 -4.25 -1.90
C PRO A 11 -7.52 -4.28 -0.38
N PHE A 12 -8.24 -3.41 0.31
CA PHE A 12 -8.24 -3.41 1.77
C PHE A 12 -9.17 -4.51 2.28
N ALA A 13 -8.81 -5.16 3.39
CA ALA A 13 -9.76 -6.03 4.09
C ALA A 13 -10.94 -5.17 4.56
N ALA A 14 -12.15 -5.73 4.64
CA ALA A 14 -13.30 -5.02 5.17
C ALA A 14 -14.15 -5.94 6.06
N PRO A 15 -15.00 -5.38 6.94
CA PRO A 15 -15.85 -6.14 7.86
C PRO A 15 -17.00 -6.81 7.10
N GLY A 16 -17.34 -8.03 7.51
CA GLY A 16 -18.25 -8.86 6.73
C GLY A 16 -17.61 -9.25 5.40
N SER A 17 -18.18 -10.22 4.69
CA SER A 17 -17.72 -10.62 3.36
C SER A 17 -17.93 -9.54 2.27
N ASP A 18 -17.99 -8.26 2.64
CA ASP A 18 -18.14 -7.12 1.73
C ASP A 18 -16.78 -6.72 1.16
N SER A 19 -16.32 -7.51 0.20
CA SER A 19 -15.12 -7.20 -0.59
C SER A 19 -15.25 -5.88 -1.35
N THR A 20 -16.48 -5.43 -1.65
CA THR A 20 -16.72 -4.21 -2.43
C THR A 20 -16.33 -2.96 -1.65
N LEU A 21 -16.58 -2.96 -0.34
CA LEU A 21 -16.23 -1.85 0.54
C LEU A 21 -14.72 -1.64 0.61
N GLY A 22 -13.98 -2.71 0.88
CA GLY A 22 -12.52 -2.68 0.97
C GLY A 22 -11.86 -2.29 -0.35
N VAL A 23 -12.37 -2.82 -1.46
CA VAL A 23 -11.95 -2.45 -2.82
C VAL A 23 -12.22 -0.96 -3.09
N SER A 24 -13.42 -0.47 -2.75
CA SER A 24 -13.79 0.93 -2.97
C SER A 24 -12.92 1.88 -2.15
N PHE A 25 -12.60 1.52 -0.91
CA PHE A 25 -11.72 2.30 -0.06
C PHE A 25 -10.27 2.31 -0.56
N SER A 26 -9.74 1.16 -1.01
CA SER A 26 -8.40 1.11 -1.59
C SER A 26 -8.28 1.98 -2.86
N GLU A 27 -9.33 2.09 -3.67
CA GLU A 27 -9.35 3.01 -4.82
C GLU A 27 -9.29 4.49 -4.38
N MET A 28 -10.00 4.85 -3.31
CA MET A 28 -9.94 6.20 -2.75
C MET A 28 -8.52 6.52 -2.26
N VAL A 29 -7.87 5.57 -1.57
CA VAL A 29 -6.48 5.71 -1.10
C VAL A 29 -5.52 5.84 -2.29
N ALA A 30 -5.65 4.97 -3.30
CA ALA A 30 -4.82 5.04 -4.51
C ALA A 30 -4.96 6.40 -5.21
N THR A 31 -6.19 6.88 -5.39
CA THR A 31 -6.47 8.21 -5.97
C THR A 31 -5.82 9.33 -5.16
N ALA A 32 -5.97 9.30 -3.83
CA ALA A 32 -5.40 10.32 -2.94
C ALA A 32 -3.86 10.30 -2.93
N LEU A 33 -3.24 9.13 -3.10
CA LEU A 33 -1.78 8.99 -3.24
C LEU A 33 -1.28 9.49 -4.61
N ILE A 34 -2.02 9.24 -5.69
CA ILE A 34 -1.73 9.78 -7.03
C ILE A 34 -1.73 11.31 -6.99
N ASN A 35 -2.76 11.91 -6.40
CA ASN A 35 -2.91 13.36 -6.28
C ASN A 35 -1.75 14.03 -5.53
N ARG A 36 -1.11 13.30 -4.60
CA ARG A 36 0.06 13.77 -3.85
C ARG A 36 1.39 13.59 -4.58
N ALA A 37 1.40 12.79 -5.63
CA ALA A 37 2.57 12.51 -6.45
C ALA A 37 3.78 12.00 -5.63
N ALA A 38 3.57 11.31 -4.50
CA ALA A 38 4.64 10.76 -3.66
C ALA A 38 5.17 9.40 -4.17
N TYR A 39 4.32 8.65 -4.87
CA TYR A 39 4.58 7.30 -5.37
C TYR A 39 4.32 7.22 -6.88
N ARG A 40 4.89 6.22 -7.56
CA ARG A 40 4.43 5.76 -8.88
C ARG A 40 3.42 4.63 -8.65
N ILE A 41 2.13 4.96 -8.70
CA ILE A 41 1.05 3.99 -8.45
C ILE A 41 0.87 3.06 -9.64
N VAL A 42 0.67 1.77 -9.37
CA VAL A 42 0.30 0.77 -10.39
C VAL A 42 -1.21 0.78 -10.60
N GLU A 43 -1.61 0.73 -11.87
CA GLU A 43 -3.01 0.64 -12.28
C GLU A 43 -3.71 -0.60 -11.72
N ARG A 44 -4.91 -0.40 -11.18
CA ARG A 44 -5.77 -1.45 -10.60
C ARG A 44 -5.90 -2.69 -11.48
N ARG A 45 -6.13 -2.51 -12.79
CA ARG A 45 -6.30 -3.61 -13.75
C ARG A 45 -5.10 -4.57 -13.78
N GLN A 46 -3.88 -4.09 -13.50
CA GLN A 46 -2.71 -4.97 -13.42
C GLN A 46 -2.79 -5.87 -12.18
N ILE A 47 -3.24 -5.33 -11.04
CA ILE A 47 -3.47 -6.08 -9.81
C ILE A 47 -4.57 -7.13 -10.02
N GLU A 48 -5.68 -6.74 -10.65
CA GLU A 48 -6.80 -7.65 -10.95
C GLU A 48 -6.36 -8.81 -11.86
N HIS A 49 -5.53 -8.53 -12.87
CA HIS A 49 -4.99 -9.56 -13.74
C HIS A 49 -4.16 -10.58 -12.97
N VAL A 50 -3.27 -10.12 -12.08
CA VAL A 50 -2.46 -11.01 -11.23
C VAL A 50 -3.35 -11.86 -10.32
N PHE A 51 -4.39 -11.29 -9.72
CA PHE A 51 -5.31 -12.06 -8.90
C PHE A 51 -6.05 -13.14 -9.70
N GLN A 52 -6.48 -12.84 -10.92
CA GLN A 52 -7.12 -13.81 -11.81
C GLN A 52 -6.15 -14.94 -12.21
N GLU A 53 -4.93 -14.61 -12.61
CA GLU A 53 -3.93 -15.59 -13.05
C GLU A 53 -3.44 -16.50 -11.92
N GLN A 54 -3.27 -15.94 -10.72
CA GLN A 54 -2.80 -16.69 -9.55
C GLN A 54 -3.95 -17.37 -8.78
N ALA A 55 -5.19 -17.29 -9.27
CA ALA A 55 -6.39 -17.74 -8.57
C ALA A 55 -6.47 -17.21 -7.12
N LEU A 56 -5.98 -15.99 -6.90
CA LEU A 56 -6.02 -15.31 -5.61
C LEU A 56 -7.38 -14.63 -5.46
N GLY A 57 -7.95 -14.70 -4.27
CA GLY A 57 -9.13 -13.91 -3.94
C GLY A 57 -8.81 -12.41 -3.98
N GLN A 58 -9.74 -11.60 -4.47
CA GLN A 58 -9.66 -10.12 -4.37
C GLN A 58 -9.93 -9.61 -2.94
N THR A 59 -9.91 -10.50 -1.97
CA THR A 59 -10.19 -10.20 -0.56
C THR A 59 -8.99 -9.50 0.04
N GLY A 60 -9.19 -8.32 0.63
CA GLY A 60 -8.06 -7.56 1.15
C GLY A 60 -7.45 -8.06 2.46
N ALA A 61 -7.94 -9.19 3.00
CA ALA A 61 -7.24 -9.94 4.04
C ALA A 61 -6.11 -10.79 3.40
N LEU A 62 -5.12 -10.12 2.82
CA LEU A 62 -3.92 -10.78 2.33
C LEU A 62 -2.86 -10.72 3.42
N GLU A 63 -2.29 -11.89 3.74
CA GLU A 63 -1.10 -11.95 4.58
C GLU A 63 0.07 -11.23 3.90
N ALA A 64 0.99 -10.68 4.69
CA ALA A 64 2.13 -9.92 4.19
C ALA A 64 2.93 -10.69 3.14
N GLU A 65 3.10 -12.00 3.33
CA GLU A 65 3.80 -12.87 2.38
C GLU A 65 3.10 -12.94 1.01
N THR A 66 1.76 -13.01 1.00
CA THR A 66 0.98 -13.02 -0.24
C THR A 66 1.04 -11.66 -0.93
N ALA A 67 0.92 -10.57 -0.17
CA ALA A 67 1.04 -9.22 -0.71
C ALA A 67 2.42 -8.98 -1.34
N VAL A 68 3.49 -9.45 -0.70
CA VAL A 68 4.86 -9.42 -1.23
C VAL A 68 4.97 -10.24 -2.51
N ALA A 69 4.40 -11.45 -2.56
CA ALA A 69 4.41 -12.27 -3.77
C ALA A 69 3.71 -11.58 -4.95
N VAL A 70 2.55 -10.97 -4.70
CA VAL A 70 1.82 -10.15 -5.69
C VAL A 70 2.68 -8.97 -6.16
N GLY A 71 3.35 -8.30 -5.23
CA GLY A 71 4.27 -7.21 -5.54
C GLY A 71 5.44 -7.62 -6.45
N LYS A 72 6.00 -8.82 -6.23
CA LYS A 72 7.06 -9.40 -7.07
C LYS A 72 6.57 -9.64 -8.49
N ILE A 73 5.36 -10.19 -8.66
CA ILE A 73 4.76 -10.44 -9.97
C ILE A 73 4.50 -9.11 -10.71
N LEU A 74 4.02 -8.10 -9.99
CA LEU A 74 3.78 -6.76 -10.55
C LEU A 74 5.06 -5.95 -10.83
N GLY A 75 6.23 -6.41 -10.37
CA GLY A 75 7.50 -5.70 -10.53
C GLY A 75 7.54 -4.37 -9.76
N VAL A 76 6.85 -4.27 -8.62
CA VAL A 76 6.85 -3.06 -7.77
C VAL A 76 7.84 -3.18 -6.61
N GLN A 77 8.34 -2.04 -6.14
CA GLN A 77 9.27 -1.99 -5.00
C GLN A 77 8.53 -2.07 -3.67
N THR A 78 7.31 -1.53 -3.61
CA THR A 78 6.49 -1.53 -2.42
C THR A 78 5.04 -1.94 -2.71
N VAL A 79 4.38 -2.47 -1.69
CA VAL A 79 2.94 -2.80 -1.70
C VAL A 79 2.27 -2.19 -0.49
N ALA A 80 1.11 -1.56 -0.69
CA ALA A 80 0.25 -1.11 0.38
C ALA A 80 -0.83 -2.15 0.64
N VAL A 81 -0.91 -2.56 1.90
CA VAL A 81 -1.97 -3.42 2.44
C VAL A 81 -2.69 -2.67 3.55
N GLY A 82 -3.95 -2.99 3.79
CA GLY A 82 -4.69 -2.38 4.88
C GLY A 82 -6.01 -3.06 5.16
N ASN A 83 -6.68 -2.58 6.19
CA ASN A 83 -8.01 -3.03 6.57
C ASN A 83 -8.93 -1.83 6.80
N LEU A 84 -10.23 -2.08 6.70
CA LEU A 84 -11.30 -1.31 7.29
C LEU A 84 -11.92 -2.18 8.39
N SER A 85 -12.03 -1.62 9.58
CA SER A 85 -12.62 -2.24 10.74
C SER A 85 -13.84 -1.44 11.19
N GLN A 86 -14.95 -2.11 11.48
CA GLN A 86 -16.14 -1.46 12.04
C GLN A 86 -16.07 -1.54 13.57
N LEU A 87 -16.15 -0.39 14.21
CA LEU A 87 -16.16 -0.21 15.66
C LEU A 87 -17.52 0.39 16.08
N GLU A 88 -17.81 0.42 17.38
CA GLU A 88 -19.05 1.02 17.89
C GLU A 88 -19.19 2.51 17.53
N ALA A 89 -18.06 3.23 17.49
CA ALA A 89 -18.00 4.66 17.22
C ALA A 89 -17.82 5.02 15.72
N GLY A 90 -17.83 4.03 14.82
CA GLY A 90 -17.64 4.24 13.38
C GLY A 90 -16.72 3.21 12.75
N TYR A 91 -15.79 3.67 11.93
CA TYR A 91 -14.82 2.85 11.22
C TYR A 91 -13.41 3.33 11.52
N GLU A 92 -12.49 2.38 11.58
CA GLU A 92 -11.06 2.63 11.62
C GLU A 92 -10.39 1.91 10.44
N THR A 93 -9.31 2.48 9.93
CA THR A 93 -8.48 1.83 8.93
C THR A 93 -7.03 1.88 9.38
N ASP A 94 -6.34 0.76 9.21
CA ASP A 94 -4.89 0.69 9.26
C ASP A 94 -4.35 0.38 7.87
N ALA A 95 -3.27 1.05 7.49
CA ALA A 95 -2.52 0.75 6.28
C ALA A 95 -1.03 0.63 6.55
N ARG A 96 -0.39 -0.30 5.85
CA ARG A 96 1.04 -0.55 5.89
C ARG A 96 1.61 -0.58 4.49
N VAL A 97 2.79 0.00 4.31
CA VAL A 97 3.58 -0.12 3.07
C VAL A 97 4.72 -1.08 3.35
N LEU A 98 4.77 -2.18 2.59
CA LEU A 98 5.78 -3.22 2.72
C LEU A 98 6.84 -3.07 1.63
N ASN A 99 8.09 -3.39 1.97
CA ASN A 99 9.15 -3.63 1.02
C ASN A 99 8.92 -5.00 0.35
N VAL A 100 8.89 -5.06 -0.98
CA VAL A 100 8.65 -6.30 -1.73
C VAL A 100 9.86 -7.24 -1.73
N GLU A 101 11.07 -6.70 -1.59
CA GLU A 101 12.30 -7.48 -1.53
C GLU A 101 12.43 -8.18 -0.17
N SER A 102 12.35 -7.43 0.93
CA SER A 102 12.57 -7.94 2.29
C SER A 102 11.32 -8.40 3.02
N GLY A 103 10.13 -7.96 2.60
CA GLY A 103 8.87 -8.17 3.32
C GLY A 103 8.68 -7.26 4.54
N GLU A 104 9.63 -6.36 4.83
CA GLU A 104 9.56 -5.45 5.97
C GLU A 104 8.48 -4.38 5.80
N ALA A 105 7.74 -4.08 6.86
CA ALA A 105 6.84 -2.93 6.90
C ALA A 105 7.65 -1.63 7.04
N LEU A 106 7.71 -0.84 5.97
CA LEU A 106 8.44 0.42 5.92
C LEU A 106 7.66 1.58 6.54
N LEU A 107 6.36 1.64 6.25
CA LEU A 107 5.46 2.67 6.74
C LEU A 107 4.20 2.04 7.34
N ALA A 108 3.63 2.73 8.31
CA ALA A 108 2.29 2.48 8.81
C ALA A 108 1.56 3.80 9.06
N SER A 109 0.25 3.78 8.83
CA SER A 109 -0.66 4.89 9.08
C SER A 109 -2.04 4.34 9.43
N HIS A 110 -2.86 5.18 10.05
CA HIS A 110 -4.24 4.85 10.36
C HIS A 110 -5.12 6.09 10.18
N ALA A 111 -6.43 5.86 10.01
CA ALA A 111 -7.43 6.93 9.95
C ALA A 111 -8.77 6.43 10.49
N GLN A 112 -9.63 7.36 10.90
CA GLN A 112 -10.96 7.07 11.43
C GLN A 112 -12.02 7.77 10.60
N ALA A 113 -13.20 7.17 10.53
CA ALA A 113 -14.39 7.73 9.90
C ALA A 113 -15.61 7.39 10.74
N ALA A 114 -16.39 8.37 11.19
CA ALA A 114 -17.61 8.12 11.96
C ALA A 114 -18.69 7.41 11.11
N SER A 115 -18.63 7.52 9.79
CA SER A 115 -19.52 6.82 8.85
C SER A 115 -18.87 6.65 7.49
N SER A 116 -19.48 5.84 6.61
CA SER A 116 -19.03 5.67 5.23
C SER A 116 -18.98 6.96 4.41
N ALA A 117 -19.77 7.98 4.79
CA ALA A 117 -19.73 9.30 4.17
C ALA A 117 -18.36 9.99 4.31
N GLN A 118 -17.58 9.64 5.34
CA GLN A 118 -16.26 10.21 5.64
C GLN A 118 -15.10 9.35 5.11
N PHE A 119 -15.37 8.26 4.38
CA PHE A 119 -14.30 7.40 3.86
C PHE A 119 -13.35 8.13 2.91
N ARG A 120 -13.85 9.10 2.14
CA ARG A 120 -12.99 9.92 1.29
C ARG A 120 -12.00 10.75 2.12
N ASP A 121 -12.47 11.35 3.20
CA ASP A 121 -11.63 12.15 4.10
C ASP A 121 -10.61 11.25 4.82
N ALA A 122 -11.02 10.07 5.30
CA ALA A 122 -10.11 9.11 5.91
C ALA A 122 -9.03 8.63 4.92
N ALA A 123 -9.39 8.33 3.67
CA ALA A 123 -8.44 7.96 2.63
C ALA A 123 -7.46 9.10 2.30
N GLU A 124 -7.93 10.34 2.27
CA GLU A 124 -7.10 11.54 2.10
C GLU A 124 -6.11 11.73 3.26
N SER A 125 -6.57 11.57 4.51
CA SER A 125 -5.71 11.63 5.70
C SER A 125 -4.63 10.53 5.68
N LEU A 126 -5.03 9.30 5.38
CA LEU A 126 -4.13 8.15 5.28
C LEU A 126 -3.07 8.38 4.20
N ALA A 127 -3.49 8.83 3.01
CA ALA A 127 -2.58 9.13 1.91
C ALA A 127 -1.63 10.30 2.24
N ALA A 128 -2.09 11.30 2.97
CA ALA A 128 -1.26 12.42 3.43
C ALA A 128 -0.14 11.96 4.34
N ASP A 129 -0.47 11.19 5.36
CA ASP A 129 0.50 10.71 6.33
C ASP A 129 1.49 9.70 5.71
N LEU A 130 1.02 8.76 4.88
CA LEU A 130 1.89 7.85 4.13
C LEU A 130 2.82 8.60 3.15
N SER A 131 2.33 9.68 2.52
CA SER A 131 3.14 10.50 1.62
C SER A 131 4.18 11.33 2.38
N ALA A 132 3.84 11.85 3.56
CA ALA A 132 4.77 12.58 4.41
C ALA A 132 5.92 11.69 4.91
N LYS A 133 5.64 10.41 5.15
CA LYS A 133 6.62 9.42 5.61
C LYS A 133 7.48 8.82 4.48
N VAL A 134 7.13 9.01 3.21
CA VAL A 134 7.83 8.38 2.06
C VAL A 134 9.32 8.73 1.95
N GLY A 135 9.73 9.88 2.48
CA GLY A 135 11.15 10.25 2.53
C GLY A 135 12.00 9.21 3.26
N ASN A 136 11.44 8.54 4.27
CA ASN A 136 12.10 7.48 5.01
C ASN A 136 12.25 6.19 4.17
N VAL A 137 11.29 5.92 3.29
CA VAL A 137 11.30 4.75 2.38
C VAL A 137 12.45 4.84 1.38
N GLN A 138 12.69 6.02 0.78
CA GLN A 138 13.76 6.19 -0.19
C GLN A 138 15.14 5.92 0.41
N LYS A 139 15.36 6.30 1.67
CA LYS A 139 16.60 6.03 2.40
C LYS A 139 16.80 4.53 2.69
N THR A 140 15.72 3.80 2.95
CA THR A 140 15.77 2.35 3.19
C THR A 140 15.90 1.53 1.91
N LEU A 141 15.27 1.95 0.80
CA LEU A 141 15.38 1.26 -0.50
C LEU A 141 16.72 1.52 -1.22
N GLN A 142 17.41 2.59 -0.86
CA GLN A 142 18.77 2.88 -1.34
C GLN A 142 19.69 3.12 -0.15
N PRO A 143 20.08 2.06 0.59
CA PRO A 143 21.05 2.17 1.65
C PRO A 143 22.44 2.31 1.00
N ASP A 144 22.84 3.52 0.65
CA ASP A 144 24.16 3.92 0.14
C ASP A 144 24.93 2.90 -0.74
N SER A 145 25.06 3.23 -2.02
CA SER A 145 26.03 2.66 -2.97
C SER A 145 27.52 2.95 -2.59
N ALA A 146 27.85 3.09 -1.30
CA ALA A 146 29.13 3.56 -0.80
C ALA A 146 30.03 2.47 -0.17
N ALA A 147 29.71 1.18 -0.30
CA ALA A 147 30.49 0.09 0.31
C ALA A 147 31.12 -0.90 -0.70
N VAL A 148 31.35 -0.50 -1.96
CA VAL A 148 32.24 -1.25 -2.86
C VAL A 148 33.51 -0.43 -3.08
N SER A 149 34.41 -0.47 -2.10
CA SER A 149 35.83 -0.21 -2.39
C SER A 149 36.37 -1.43 -3.13
N PRO A 150 36.90 -1.31 -4.36
CA PRO A 150 37.56 -2.43 -5.00
C PRO A 150 38.80 -2.83 -4.18
N PRO A 151 39.11 -4.14 -4.05
CA PRO A 151 40.33 -4.58 -3.41
C PRO A 151 41.53 -4.01 -4.17
N GLN A 152 42.36 -3.22 -3.48
CA GLN A 152 43.63 -2.79 -4.05
C GLN A 152 44.58 -4.00 -4.01
N HIS A 153 44.95 -4.48 -5.20
CA HIS A 153 46.08 -5.38 -5.42
C HIS A 153 47.18 -4.62 -6.16
#